data_AF-A0A1X7VG84-F1
#
_entry.id   AF-A0A1X7VG84-F1
#
_cell.length_a   1.000
_cell.length_b   1.000
_cell.length_c   1.000
_cell.angle_alpha   90.00
_cell.angle_beta   90.00
_cell.angle_gamma   90.00
#
_symmetry.space_group_name_H-M   'P 1'
#
loop_
_entity.id
_entity.type
_entity.pdbx_description
1 polymer ?
#
loop_
_entity_poly.entity_id
_entity_poly.type
_entity_poly.pdbx_seq_one_letter_code
_entity_poly.pdbx_strand_id
1 'polypeptide(L)'
;MKKFEYFFGVDFGQKVFNIDDNLSKTLQLSTISACQAQGEIERTITSLQSIRSTEQFDLFWKYVQGKSSKLNISTPRLPRLKRPPKRYDTGEAIPEYSKHLL
;
A
#
# COMPACT_ATOMS: atom_id res chain seq x y z
N MET A 1 18.33 0.24 10.66
CA MET A 1 17.05 0.77 11.19
C MET A 1 15.90 0.07 10.48
N LYS A 2 15.02 -0.62 11.21
CA LYS A 2 13.78 -1.18 10.66
C LYS A 2 12.80 -0.05 10.37
N LYS A 3 12.70 0.40 9.12
CA LYS A 3 11.85 1.51 8.70
C LYS A 3 10.40 1.04 8.51
N PHE A 4 9.45 1.78 9.05
CA PHE A 4 8.03 1.47 8.92
C PHE A 4 7.57 1.50 7.46
N GLU A 5 8.03 2.48 6.68
CA GLU A 5 7.62 2.68 5.29
C GLU A 5 8.00 1.49 4.42
N TYR A 6 9.20 0.93 4.67
CA TYR A 6 9.65 -0.29 4.01
C TYR A 6 8.77 -1.49 4.41
N PHE A 7 8.52 -1.65 5.71
CA PHE A 7 7.69 -2.75 6.22
C PHE A 7 6.26 -2.69 5.67
N PHE A 8 5.63 -1.52 5.71
CA PHE A 8 4.32 -1.27 5.12
C PHE A 8 4.31 -1.62 3.63
N GLY A 9 5.30 -1.16 2.88
CA GLY A 9 5.41 -1.44 1.45
C GLY A 9 5.55 -2.93 1.13
N VAL A 10 6.36 -3.66 1.92
CA VAL A 10 6.54 -5.11 1.76
C VAL A 10 5.26 -5.87 2.11
N ASP A 11 4.60 -5.54 3.22
CA ASP A 11 3.40 -6.24 3.66
C ASP A 11 2.22 -5.97 2.70
N PHE A 12 2.09 -4.73 2.23
CA PHE A 12 1.11 -4.35 1.22
C PHE A 12 1.40 -5.03 -0.13
N GLY A 13 2.65 -4.96 -0.59
CA GLY A 13 3.09 -5.60 -1.82
C GLY A 13 2.83 -7.09 -1.80
N GLN A 14 3.17 -7.77 -0.70
CA GLN A 14 2.87 -9.19 -0.52
C GLN A 14 1.37 -9.48 -0.66
N LYS A 15 0.50 -8.66 -0.07
CA LYS A 15 -0.96 -8.84 -0.18
C LYS A 15 -1.45 -8.71 -1.62
N VAL A 16 -0.97 -7.70 -2.36
CA VAL A 16 -1.34 -7.48 -3.77
C VAL A 16 -0.79 -8.58 -4.67
N PHE A 17 0.50 -8.91 -4.54
CA PHE A 17 1.14 -9.95 -5.33
C PHE A 17 0.56 -11.34 -5.07
N ASN A 18 0.15 -11.65 -3.83
CA ASN A 18 -0.53 -12.91 -3.55
C ASN A 18 -1.85 -13.06 -4.34
N ILE A 19 -2.61 -11.98 -4.50
CA ILE A 19 -3.86 -12.01 -5.28
C ILE A 19 -3.54 -12.27 -6.76
N ASP A 20 -2.56 -11.55 -7.31
CA ASP A 20 -2.15 -11.67 -8.71
C ASP A 20 -1.51 -13.04 -9.02
N ASP A 21 -0.63 -13.52 -8.14
CA ASP A 21 -0.01 -14.85 -8.26
C ASP A 21 -1.05 -15.97 -8.22
N ASN A 22 -2.08 -15.84 -7.38
CA ASN A 22 -3.16 -16.83 -7.32
C ASN A 22 -3.96 -16.85 -8.62
N LEU A 23 -4.26 -15.69 -9.20
CA LEU A 23 -4.89 -15.61 -10.52
C LEU A 23 -3.99 -16.26 -11.58
N SER A 24 -2.71 -15.87 -11.63
CA SER A 24 -1.73 -16.39 -12.59
C SER A 24 -1.62 -17.91 -12.53
N LYS A 25 -1.51 -18.49 -11.33
CA LYS A 25 -1.49 -19.95 -11.12
C LYS A 25 -2.79 -20.61 -11.60
N THR A 26 -3.93 -20.00 -11.32
CA THR A 26 -5.24 -20.53 -11.69
C THR A 26 -5.44 -20.55 -13.21
N LEU A 27 -5.03 -19.47 -13.90
CA LEU A 27 -5.11 -19.36 -15.35
C LEU A 27 -4.18 -20.34 -16.09
N GLN A 28 -3.12 -20.81 -15.42
CA GLN A 28 -2.17 -21.77 -15.98
C GLN A 28 -2.60 -23.24 -15.76
N LEU A 29 -3.72 -23.51 -15.10
CA LEU A 29 -4.21 -24.88 -14.90
C LEU A 29 -4.67 -25.49 -16.24
N SER A 30 -4.16 -26.68 -16.58
CA SER A 30 -4.54 -27.37 -17.83
C SER A 30 -6.02 -27.77 -17.91
N THR A 31 -6.73 -27.75 -16.77
CA THR A 31 -8.13 -28.13 -16.64
C THR A 31 -9.09 -26.95 -16.63
N ILE A 32 -8.59 -25.71 -16.66
CA ILE A 32 -9.45 -24.53 -16.58
C ILE A 32 -10.18 -24.29 -17.90
N SER A 33 -11.49 -24.09 -17.83
CA SER A 33 -12.28 -23.62 -18.97
C SER A 33 -12.23 -22.10 -19.08
N ALA A 34 -12.48 -21.57 -20.28
CA ALA A 34 -12.52 -20.12 -20.51
C ALA A 34 -13.56 -19.40 -19.62
N CYS A 35 -14.72 -20.02 -19.39
CA CYS A 35 -15.76 -19.50 -18.51
C CYS A 35 -15.27 -19.38 -17.05
N GLN A 36 -14.60 -20.42 -16.55
CA GLN A 36 -13.99 -20.38 -15.20
C GLN A 36 -12.90 -19.31 -15.11
N ALA A 37 -12.03 -19.23 -16.11
CA ALA A 37 -10.96 -18.23 -16.16
C ALA A 37 -11.53 -16.80 -16.11
N GLN A 38 -12.59 -16.51 -16.87
CA GLN A 38 -13.29 -15.22 -16.82
C GLN A 38 -13.83 -14.92 -15.42
N GLY A 39 -14.49 -15.88 -14.79
CA GLY A 39 -15.00 -15.72 -13.43
C GLY A 39 -13.89 -15.43 -12.40
N GLU A 40 -12.73 -16.07 -12.51
CA GLU A 40 -11.59 -15.82 -11.62
C GLU A 40 -10.96 -14.44 -11.85
N ILE A 41 -10.91 -13.98 -13.10
CA ILE A 41 -10.46 -12.61 -13.44
C ILE A 41 -11.40 -11.58 -12.82
N GLU A 42 -12.72 -11.74 -12.95
CA GLU A 42 -13.71 -10.81 -12.39
C GLU A 42 -13.67 -10.76 -10.86
N ARG A 43 -13.51 -11.92 -10.21
CA ARG A 43 -13.33 -12.02 -8.74
C ARG A 43 -12.05 -11.32 -8.30
N THR A 44 -10.97 -11.47 -9.06
CA THR A 44 -9.69 -10.83 -8.79
C THR A 44 -9.80 -9.30 -8.89
N ILE A 45 -10.44 -8.80 -9.95
CA ILE A 45 -10.71 -7.36 -10.13
C ILE A 45 -11.54 -6.83 -8.96
N THR A 46 -12.64 -7.50 -8.62
CA THR A 46 -13.51 -7.12 -7.50
C THR A 46 -12.73 -7.08 -6.17
N SER A 47 -11.87 -8.07 -5.94
CA SER A 47 -11.01 -8.14 -4.75
C SER A 47 -10.04 -6.96 -4.69
N LEU A 48 -9.36 -6.66 -5.79
CA LEU A 48 -8.45 -5.51 -5.91
C LEU A 48 -9.17 -4.16 -5.78
N GLN A 49 -10.43 -4.06 -6.21
CA GLN A 49 -11.24 -2.86 -6.01
C GLN A 49 -11.64 -2.70 -4.53
N SER A 50 -12.05 -3.80 -3.87
CA SER A 50 -12.46 -3.76 -2.47
C SER A 50 -11.35 -3.28 -1.55
N ILE A 51 -10.10 -3.70 -1.77
CA ILE A 51 -8.96 -3.25 -0.95
C ILE A 51 -8.64 -1.76 -1.07
N ARG A 52 -9.17 -1.06 -2.08
CA ARG A 52 -8.98 0.38 -2.29
C ARG A 52 -9.94 1.24 -1.47
N SER A 53 -10.91 0.64 -0.78
CA SER A 53 -11.84 1.41 0.06
C SER A 53 -11.12 1.97 1.29
N THR A 54 -11.59 3.11 1.79
CA THR A 54 -11.04 3.77 2.98
C THR A 54 -11.14 2.85 4.21
N GLU A 55 -12.25 2.11 4.34
CA GLU A 55 -12.48 1.18 5.44
C GLU A 55 -11.48 0.01 5.40
N GLN A 56 -11.21 -0.52 4.21
CA GLN A 56 -10.23 -1.59 4.04
C GLN A 56 -8.81 -1.10 4.28
N PHE A 57 -8.50 0.13 3.87
CA PHE A 57 -7.24 0.77 4.19
C PHE A 57 -7.06 0.92 5.71
N ASP A 58 -8.07 1.41 6.44
CA ASP A 58 -8.01 1.59 7.90
C ASP A 58 -7.79 0.27 8.64
N LEU A 59 -8.47 -0.80 8.21
CA LEU A 59 -8.27 -2.14 8.75
C LEU A 59 -6.83 -2.63 8.50
N PHE A 60 -6.34 -2.46 7.27
CA PHE A 60 -4.98 -2.82 6.91
C PHE A 60 -3.95 -2.01 7.70
N TRP A 61 -4.17 -0.71 7.86
CA TRP A 61 -3.30 0.18 8.63
C TRP A 61 -3.17 -0.27 10.08
N LYS A 62 -4.29 -0.55 10.76
CA LYS A 62 -4.30 -1.09 12.12
C LYS A 62 -3.58 -2.44 12.21
N TYR A 63 -3.79 -3.31 11.23
CA TYR A 63 -3.10 -4.61 11.14
C TYR A 63 -1.57 -4.42 11.05
N VAL A 64 -1.09 -3.57 10.15
CA VAL A 64 0.34 -3.30 9.95
C VAL A 64 0.96 -2.69 11.20
N GLN A 65 0.27 -1.74 11.87
CA GLN A 65 0.74 -1.17 13.13
C GLN A 65 0.88 -2.20 14.25
N GLY A 66 -0.06 -3.13 14.37
CA GLY A 66 0.03 -4.23 15.33
C GLY A 66 1.22 -5.14 15.05
N LYS A 67 1.44 -5.48 13.78
CA LYS A 67 2.55 -6.34 13.34
C LYS A 67 3.91 -5.65 13.50
N SER A 68 4.00 -4.36 13.17
CA SER A 68 5.22 -3.57 13.31
C SER A 68 5.65 -3.45 14.78
N SER A 69 4.69 -3.28 15.68
CA SER A 69 4.93 -3.22 17.14
C SER A 69 5.52 -4.53 17.65
N LYS A 70 4.94 -5.69 17.26
CA LYS A 70 5.45 -7.02 17.62
C LYS A 70 6.88 -7.28 17.10
N LEU A 71 7.22 -6.72 15.94
CA LEU A 71 8.52 -6.89 15.29
C LEU A 71 9.58 -5.84 15.70
N ASN A 72 9.24 -4.96 16.66
CA ASN A 72 10.08 -3.84 17.09
C ASN A 72 10.56 -2.97 15.91
N ILE A 73 9.64 -2.68 14.98
CA ILE A 73 9.86 -1.78 13.83
C ILE A 73 9.57 -0.34 14.28
N SER A 74 10.20 0.65 13.65
CA SER A 74 9.95 2.06 13.97
C SER A 74 8.47 2.42 13.82
N THR A 75 8.00 3.43 14.54
CA THR A 75 6.67 4.01 14.34
C THR A 75 6.59 4.74 12.99
N PRO A 76 5.41 4.82 12.36
CA PRO A 76 5.20 5.65 11.19
C PRO A 76 5.51 7.12 11.52
N ARG A 77 6.22 7.80 10.63
CA ARG A 77 6.57 9.22 10.78
C ARG A 77 6.03 10.01 9.60
N LEU A 78 5.57 11.23 9.85
CA LEU A 78 5.20 12.14 8.77
C LEU A 78 6.45 12.47 7.94
N PRO A 79 6.30 12.67 6.62
CA PRO A 79 7.38 13.16 5.78
C PRO A 79 7.96 14.45 6.35
N ARG A 80 9.29 14.58 6.31
CA ARG A 80 9.97 15.79 6.76
C ARG A 80 9.48 16.98 5.93
N LEU A 81 8.98 18.03 6.60
CA LEU A 81 8.70 19.31 5.97
C LEU A 81 9.96 19.80 5.24
N LYS A 82 9.84 20.04 3.93
CA LYS A 82 10.93 20.64 3.16
C LYS A 82 11.03 22.09 3.61
N ARG A 83 12.15 22.45 4.25
CA ARG A 83 12.46 23.87 4.48
C ARG A 83 12.63 24.52 3.10
N PRO A 84 12.03 25.69 2.86
CA PRO A 84 12.30 26.44 1.64
C PRO A 84 13.82 26.67 1.51
N PRO A 85 14.37 26.70 0.28
CA PRO A 85 15.77 27.01 0.08
C PRO A 85 16.11 28.36 0.74
N LYS A 86 17.28 28.44 1.38
CA LYS A 86 17.76 29.61 2.16
C LYS A 86 17.76 30.95 1.41
N ARG A 87 17.52 30.93 0.09
CA ARG A 87 17.43 32.12 -0.77
C ARG A 87 16.04 32.80 -0.75
N TYR A 88 15.00 32.14 -0.24
CA TYR A 88 13.64 32.67 -0.18
C TYR A 88 13.25 33.11 1.26
N ASP A 89 14.18 33.76 1.98
CA ASP A 89 13.91 34.37 3.30
C ASP A 89 13.13 35.70 3.14
N THR A 90 12.05 35.71 2.36
CA THR A 90 10.97 36.70 2.52
C THR A 90 10.12 36.17 3.66
N GLY A 91 10.20 36.80 4.84
CA GLY A 91 9.73 36.32 6.15
C GLY A 91 8.22 36.04 6.33
N GLU A 92 7.54 35.60 5.27
CA GLU A 92 6.09 35.36 5.21
C GLU A 92 5.73 33.95 4.68
N ALA A 93 6.70 33.11 4.31
CA ALA A 93 6.39 31.82 3.69
C ALA A 93 6.02 30.73 4.72
N ILE A 94 4.75 30.27 4.71
CA ILE A 94 4.26 29.11 5.47
C ILE A 94 4.88 27.83 4.87
N PRO A 95 5.50 26.94 5.66
CA PRO A 95 6.02 25.67 5.15
C PRO A 95 4.90 24.79 4.59
N GLU A 96 4.92 24.49 3.28
CA GLU A 96 3.94 23.58 2.66
C GLU A 96 4.36 22.10 2.79
N TYR A 97 3.38 21.23 3.03
CA TYR A 97 3.54 19.79 2.82
C TYR A 97 3.64 19.49 1.32
N SER A 98 4.49 18.54 0.95
CA SER A 98 4.62 18.11 -0.45
C SER A 98 3.29 17.50 -0.93
N LYS A 99 2.53 18.22 -1.77
CA LYS A 99 1.18 17.89 -2.27
C LYS A 99 1.07 16.63 -3.16
N HIS A 100 2.01 15.69 -3.07
CA HIS A 100 2.07 14.50 -3.94
C HIS A 100 1.75 13.18 -3.23
N LEU A 101 1.11 13.20 -2.07
CA LEU A 101 0.79 11.99 -1.29
C LEU A 101 -0.59 12.05 -0.61
N LEU A 102 -1.60 12.57 -1.32
CA LEU A 102 -3.02 12.32 -1.03
C LEU A 102 -3.63 11.59 -2.20
#